data_AF-C4WVW6-F1
#
_entry.id   AF-C4WVW6-F1
#
_cell.length_a   1.000
_cell.length_b   1.000
_cell.length_c   1.000
_cell.angle_alpha   90.00
_cell.angle_beta   90.00
_cell.angle_gamma   90.00
#
_symmetry.space_group_name_H-M   'P 1'
#
loop_
_entity.id
_entity.type
_entity.pdbx_description
1 polymer ?
#
loop_
_entity_poly.entity_id
_entity_poly.type
_entity_poly.pdbx_seq_one_letter_code
_entity_poly.pdbx_strand_id
1 'polypeptide(L)'
;MLTNPDGHLHKENSEYIHWLVGNIPGGDVNRGETVFNYLQPFPAKGTGYQRMIFVLYKQSSEIDFSSIKSVSEKIDLANRTFSTFDFYCSHEDIITPAGLAFYQTDWDNSLTKFYHDQLSMPEPVYEYDFQPPYIKPQKWFPLKEPFNLYMDKYRDEKQIAKEFLMRKLRKTHPFQKPEPPLKYPNAVPFKKTTPSWLKLEMKKERLRWGRVNDY
;
A
#
# COMPACT_ATOMS: atom_id res chain seq x y z
N MET A 1 -9.03 -2.32 -25.22
CA MET A 1 -9.47 -2.70 -23.87
C MET A 1 -8.55 -2.09 -22.83
N LEU A 2 -9.05 -1.86 -21.61
CA LEU A 2 -8.32 -1.35 -20.45
C LEU A 2 -8.48 -2.34 -19.30
N THR A 3 -7.38 -2.89 -18.79
CA THR A 3 -7.35 -3.84 -17.67
C THR A 3 -6.40 -3.40 -16.57
N ASN A 4 -6.70 -3.86 -15.36
CA ASN A 4 -5.87 -3.69 -14.17
C ASN A 4 -5.51 -5.07 -13.60
N PRO A 5 -4.27 -5.56 -13.81
CA PRO A 5 -3.85 -6.85 -13.28
C PRO A 5 -3.55 -6.85 -11.78
N ASP A 6 -3.33 -5.68 -11.17
CA ASP A 6 -2.90 -5.56 -9.76
C ASP A 6 -4.07 -5.23 -8.81
N GLY A 7 -5.19 -4.77 -9.35
CA GLY A 7 -6.30 -4.17 -8.57
C GLY A 7 -7.37 -5.15 -8.08
N HIS A 8 -7.23 -6.45 -8.32
CA HIS A 8 -8.27 -7.40 -7.94
C HIS A 8 -8.28 -7.65 -6.42
N LEU A 9 -9.42 -7.40 -5.76
CA LEU A 9 -9.50 -7.38 -4.29
C LEU A 9 -9.63 -8.77 -3.64
N HIS A 10 -10.27 -9.73 -4.32
CA HIS A 10 -10.61 -11.03 -3.71
C HIS A 10 -9.89 -12.25 -4.27
N LYS A 11 -9.52 -12.25 -5.56
CA LYS A 11 -8.98 -13.40 -6.27
C LYS A 11 -7.58 -13.08 -6.75
N GLU A 12 -6.64 -13.96 -6.42
CA GLU A 12 -5.26 -13.86 -6.90
C GLU A 12 -5.19 -14.14 -8.41
N ASN A 13 -4.21 -13.53 -9.09
CA ASN A 13 -3.95 -13.69 -10.52
C ASN A 13 -5.18 -13.46 -11.41
N SER A 14 -6.06 -12.54 -11.00
CA SER A 14 -7.24 -12.12 -11.76
C SER A 14 -7.19 -10.62 -11.96
N GLU A 15 -7.79 -10.14 -13.04
CA GLU A 15 -7.73 -8.74 -13.44
C GLU A 15 -9.12 -8.13 -13.36
N TYR A 16 -9.20 -6.81 -13.20
CA TYR A 16 -10.45 -6.07 -13.44
C TYR A 16 -10.45 -5.43 -14.81
N ILE A 17 -11.54 -5.61 -15.56
CA ILE A 17 -11.75 -4.91 -16.82
C ILE A 17 -12.41 -3.54 -16.57
N HIS A 18 -11.65 -2.48 -16.86
CA HIS A 18 -12.12 -1.12 -16.67
C HIS A 18 -12.89 -0.62 -17.90
N TRP A 19 -12.50 -1.03 -19.10
CA TRP A 19 -13.17 -0.59 -20.33
C TRP A 19 -12.94 -1.57 -21.48
N LEU A 20 -14.01 -1.91 -22.21
CA LEU A 20 -13.92 -2.76 -23.39
C LEU A 20 -14.86 -2.23 -24.47
N VAL A 21 -14.26 -1.88 -25.61
CA VAL A 21 -14.97 -1.52 -26.83
C VAL A 21 -14.47 -2.46 -27.92
N GLY A 22 -15.40 -3.12 -28.60
CA GLY A 22 -15.13 -4.03 -29.71
C GLY A 22 -15.70 -3.49 -31.03
N ASN A 23 -15.39 -4.17 -32.13
CA ASN A 23 -15.95 -3.92 -33.46
C ASN A 23 -15.82 -2.44 -33.90
N ILE A 24 -14.65 -1.84 -33.67
CA ILE A 24 -14.38 -0.42 -33.93
C ILE A 24 -14.13 -0.21 -35.44
N PRO A 25 -14.99 0.53 -36.17
CA PRO A 25 -14.81 0.74 -37.60
C PRO A 25 -13.78 1.83 -37.89
N GLY A 26 -12.69 1.48 -38.58
CA GLY A 26 -11.73 2.47 -39.10
C GLY A 26 -11.02 3.32 -38.03
N GLY A 27 -11.00 2.86 -36.77
CA GLY A 27 -10.41 3.59 -35.64
C GLY A 27 -11.35 4.58 -34.95
N ASP A 28 -12.61 4.70 -35.37
CA ASP A 28 -13.60 5.56 -34.71
C ASP A 28 -14.24 4.85 -33.51
N VAL A 29 -13.67 5.09 -32.32
CA VAL A 29 -14.08 4.46 -31.06
C VAL A 29 -15.56 4.69 -30.73
N ASN A 30 -16.12 5.84 -31.12
CA ASN A 30 -17.51 6.19 -30.79
C ASN A 30 -18.54 5.31 -31.52
N ARG A 31 -18.13 4.69 -32.64
CA ARG A 31 -18.97 3.79 -33.43
C ARG A 31 -18.79 2.33 -33.07
N GLY A 32 -17.85 2.01 -32.18
CA GLY A 32 -17.63 0.65 -31.69
C GLY A 32 -18.71 0.20 -30.72
N GLU A 33 -18.84 -1.11 -30.56
CA GLU A 33 -19.73 -1.71 -29.56
C GLU A 33 -19.07 -1.66 -28.17
N THR A 34 -19.70 -0.94 -27.23
CA THR A 34 -19.22 -0.92 -25.84
C THR A 34 -19.71 -2.15 -25.09
N VAL A 35 -18.79 -3.06 -24.78
CA VAL A 35 -19.06 -4.32 -24.04
C VAL A 35 -19.01 -4.08 -22.53
N PHE A 36 -18.04 -3.29 -22.08
CA PHE A 36 -17.93 -2.80 -20.71
C PHE A 36 -17.75 -1.30 -20.70
N ASN A 37 -18.65 -0.58 -20.03
CA ASN A 37 -18.55 0.86 -19.82
C ASN A 37 -17.29 1.23 -19.04
N TYR A 38 -16.73 2.40 -19.32
CA TYR A 38 -15.55 2.89 -18.63
C TYR A 38 -15.78 2.95 -17.12
N LEU A 39 -14.86 2.34 -16.38
CA LEU A 39 -14.80 2.36 -14.94
C LEU A 39 -13.51 3.07 -14.55
N GLN A 40 -13.62 4.14 -13.76
CA GLN A 40 -12.43 4.82 -13.25
C GLN A 40 -11.53 3.85 -12.47
N PRO A 41 -10.20 4.03 -12.49
CA PRO A 41 -9.31 3.31 -11.59
C PRO A 41 -9.69 3.54 -10.13
N PHE A 42 -9.62 2.48 -9.32
CA PHE A 42 -9.89 2.54 -7.88
C PHE A 42 -8.82 1.75 -7.10
N PRO A 43 -7.55 2.21 -7.12
CA PRO A 43 -6.51 1.58 -6.30
C PRO A 43 -6.86 1.68 -4.83
N ALA A 44 -6.73 0.56 -4.11
CA ALA A 44 -7.02 0.50 -2.69
C ALA A 44 -5.91 1.21 -1.89
N LYS A 45 -6.29 1.80 -0.75
CA LYS A 45 -5.34 2.56 0.05
C LYS A 45 -4.26 1.63 0.59
N GLY A 46 -3.00 1.99 0.38
CA GLY A 46 -1.84 1.25 0.89
C GLY A 46 -1.41 0.05 0.05
N THR A 47 -2.01 -0.20 -1.11
CA THR A 47 -1.47 -1.19 -2.08
C THR A 47 -0.31 -0.65 -2.91
N GLY A 48 -0.13 0.68 -2.92
CA GLY A 48 0.83 1.36 -3.78
C GLY A 48 0.35 1.45 -5.24
N TYR A 49 1.30 1.68 -6.16
CA TYR A 49 1.01 1.92 -7.57
C TYR A 49 0.45 0.66 -8.27
N GLN A 50 -0.71 0.81 -8.88
CA GLN A 50 -1.34 -0.20 -9.73
C GLN A 50 -1.12 0.15 -11.21
N ARG A 51 -0.93 -0.86 -12.05
CA ARG A 51 -0.74 -0.68 -13.50
C ARG A 51 -2.08 -0.74 -14.21
N MET A 52 -2.34 0.22 -15.08
CA MET A 52 -3.52 0.29 -15.94
C MET A 52 -3.06 0.12 -17.38
N ILE A 53 -3.49 -0.95 -18.05
CA ILE A 53 -2.96 -1.36 -19.36
C ILE A 53 -4.05 -1.24 -20.42
N PHE A 54 -3.78 -0.42 -21.43
CA PHE A 54 -4.53 -0.40 -22.68
C PHE A 54 -3.93 -1.39 -23.68
N VAL A 55 -4.74 -2.33 -24.13
CA VAL A 55 -4.39 -3.24 -25.22
C VAL A 55 -5.30 -2.98 -26.40
N LEU A 56 -4.70 -2.76 -27.57
CA LEU A 56 -5.40 -2.59 -28.85
C LEU A 56 -5.24 -3.88 -29.65
N TYR A 57 -6.37 -4.51 -29.97
CA TYR A 57 -6.42 -5.67 -30.84
C TYR A 57 -6.92 -5.26 -32.23
N LYS A 58 -6.28 -5.79 -33.26
CA LYS A 58 -6.77 -5.73 -34.63
C LYS A 58 -7.68 -6.93 -34.87
N GLN A 59 -8.92 -6.67 -35.25
CA GLN A 59 -9.91 -7.69 -35.59
C GLN A 59 -9.86 -7.99 -37.10
N SER A 60 -9.86 -9.27 -37.47
CA SER A 60 -9.99 -9.74 -38.86
C SER A 60 -11.46 -9.88 -39.29
N SER A 61 -12.34 -10.19 -38.33
CA SER A 61 -13.78 -10.29 -38.51
C SER A 61 -14.53 -9.68 -37.32
N GLU A 62 -15.83 -9.44 -37.47
CA GLU A 62 -16.69 -9.03 -36.38
C GLU A 62 -16.78 -10.12 -35.32
N ILE A 63 -16.78 -9.73 -34.05
CA ILE A 63 -16.89 -10.64 -32.89
C ILE A 63 -18.24 -10.42 -32.23
N ASP A 64 -18.92 -11.51 -31.91
CA ASP A 64 -20.12 -11.45 -31.09
C ASP A 64 -19.74 -11.42 -29.60
N PHE A 65 -20.00 -10.29 -28.94
CA PHE A 65 -19.76 -10.10 -27.50
C PHE A 65 -20.97 -10.41 -26.62
N SER A 66 -22.05 -10.98 -27.17
CA SER A 66 -23.30 -11.27 -26.46
C SER A 66 -23.13 -12.06 -25.16
N SER A 67 -22.12 -12.95 -25.08
CA SER A 67 -21.83 -13.79 -23.92
C SER A 67 -21.20 -13.05 -22.74
N ILE A 68 -20.48 -11.95 -23.00
CA ILE A 68 -19.70 -11.21 -21.99
C ILE A 68 -20.32 -9.83 -21.70
N LYS A 69 -21.21 -9.36 -22.58
CA LYS A 69 -21.82 -8.03 -22.49
C LYS A 69 -22.52 -7.81 -21.16
N SER A 70 -21.99 -6.88 -20.38
CA SER A 70 -22.59 -6.47 -19.11
C SER A 70 -23.56 -5.31 -19.38
N VAL A 71 -24.87 -5.61 -19.31
CA VAL A 71 -25.95 -4.65 -19.64
C VAL A 71 -26.36 -3.79 -18.43
N SER A 72 -25.83 -4.06 -17.24
CA SER A 72 -26.25 -3.39 -16.01
C SER A 72 -25.63 -1.99 -15.85
N GLU A 73 -26.49 -0.99 -15.59
CA GLU A 73 -26.06 0.37 -15.21
C GLU A 73 -25.32 0.41 -13.87
N LYS A 74 -25.60 -0.56 -12.99
CA LYS A 74 -24.87 -0.73 -11.72
C LYS A 74 -23.54 -1.45 -11.95
N ILE A 75 -22.49 -0.92 -11.31
CA ILE A 75 -21.16 -1.50 -11.36
C ILE A 75 -21.12 -2.71 -10.43
N ASP A 76 -21.04 -3.90 -11.01
CA ASP A 76 -20.76 -5.13 -10.28
C ASP A 76 -19.31 -5.56 -10.52
N LEU A 77 -18.51 -5.63 -9.45
CA LEU A 77 -17.12 -6.03 -9.51
C LEU A 77 -16.96 -7.51 -9.85
N ALA A 78 -17.92 -8.38 -9.50
CA ALA A 78 -17.85 -9.80 -9.82
C ALA A 78 -17.87 -10.01 -11.34
N ASN A 79 -18.79 -9.34 -12.04
CA ASN A 79 -18.90 -9.37 -13.50
C ASN A 79 -17.73 -8.68 -14.23
N ARG A 80 -16.94 -7.88 -13.51
CA ARG A 80 -15.74 -7.21 -14.03
C ARG A 80 -14.48 -8.05 -13.91
N THR A 81 -14.56 -9.20 -13.23
CA THR A 81 -13.45 -10.14 -13.13
C THR A 81 -13.12 -10.68 -14.51
N PHE A 82 -11.89 -10.49 -14.95
CA PHE A 82 -11.48 -10.78 -16.32
C PHE A 82 -10.09 -11.40 -16.36
N SER A 83 -9.86 -12.18 -17.41
CA SER A 83 -8.56 -12.78 -17.73
C SER A 83 -8.24 -12.45 -19.18
N THR A 84 -7.30 -11.52 -19.38
CA THR A 84 -6.88 -11.12 -20.73
C THR A 84 -6.32 -12.30 -21.53
N PHE A 85 -5.67 -13.23 -20.84
CA PHE A 85 -5.14 -14.45 -21.44
C PHE A 85 -6.25 -15.35 -22.00
N ASP A 86 -7.26 -15.67 -21.20
CA ASP A 86 -8.36 -16.55 -21.62
C ASP A 86 -9.20 -15.92 -22.74
N PHE A 87 -9.39 -14.59 -22.68
CA PHE A 87 -10.05 -13.83 -23.74
C PHE A 87 -9.28 -13.89 -25.06
N TYR A 88 -7.95 -13.74 -25.02
CA TYR A 88 -7.12 -13.85 -26.21
C TYR A 88 -7.14 -15.28 -26.78
N CYS A 89 -6.94 -16.31 -25.94
CA CYS A 89 -6.95 -17.70 -26.39
C CYS A 89 -8.28 -18.12 -27.03
N SER A 90 -9.41 -17.58 -26.57
CA SER A 90 -10.73 -17.88 -27.16
C SER A 90 -10.97 -17.21 -28.52
N HIS A 91 -10.21 -16.17 -28.85
CA HIS A 91 -10.42 -15.36 -30.06
C HIS A 91 -9.15 -15.22 -30.92
N GLU A 92 -8.14 -16.07 -30.69
CA GLU A 92 -6.80 -15.95 -31.29
C GLU A 92 -6.84 -15.90 -32.83
N ASP A 93 -7.75 -16.66 -33.46
CA ASP A 93 -7.92 -16.68 -34.92
C ASP A 93 -8.47 -15.35 -35.48
N ILE A 94 -9.16 -14.57 -34.64
CA ILE A 94 -9.88 -13.36 -35.05
C ILE A 94 -9.12 -12.09 -34.64
N ILE A 95 -8.45 -12.10 -33.48
CA ILE A 95 -7.77 -10.93 -32.92
C ILE A 95 -6.26 -11.08 -32.88
N THR A 96 -5.57 -10.02 -33.28
CA THR A 96 -4.11 -9.93 -33.15
C THR A 96 -3.75 -8.69 -32.34
N PRO A 97 -2.92 -8.78 -31.30
CA PRO A 97 -2.49 -7.60 -30.55
C PRO A 97 -1.66 -6.67 -31.44
N ALA A 98 -2.11 -5.43 -31.58
CA ALA A 98 -1.51 -4.43 -32.48
C ALA A 98 -0.83 -3.29 -31.73
N GLY A 99 -1.31 -2.95 -30.53
CA GLY A 99 -0.77 -1.85 -29.74
C GLY A 99 -0.93 -2.06 -28.25
N LEU A 100 -0.01 -1.46 -27.49
CA LEU A 100 0.00 -1.49 -26.04
C LEU A 100 0.40 -0.11 -25.51
N ALA A 101 -0.35 0.39 -24.54
CA ALA A 101 -0.02 1.58 -23.77
C ALA A 101 -0.40 1.32 -22.32
N PHE A 102 0.33 1.89 -21.36
CA PHE A 102 -0.03 1.72 -19.96
C PHE A 102 0.31 2.98 -19.16
N TYR A 103 -0.34 3.12 -18.01
CA TYR A 103 -0.07 4.16 -17.03
C TYR A 103 -0.14 3.56 -15.62
N GLN A 104 0.31 4.32 -14.63
CA GLN A 104 0.26 3.92 -13.23
C GLN A 104 -0.69 4.83 -12.47
N THR A 105 -1.40 4.26 -11.51
CA THR A 105 -2.32 4.98 -10.64
C THR A 105 -2.03 4.63 -9.18
N ASP A 106 -2.14 5.62 -8.32
CA ASP A 106 -2.10 5.45 -6.87
C ASP A 106 -3.42 5.93 -6.26
N TRP A 107 -3.61 5.63 -4.99
CA TRP A 107 -4.76 6.06 -4.22
C TRP A 107 -4.84 7.60 -4.13
N ASP A 108 -6.06 8.12 -4.21
CA ASP A 108 -6.40 9.53 -4.01
C ASP A 108 -7.67 9.67 -3.15
N ASN A 109 -7.81 10.83 -2.52
CA ASN A 109 -8.95 11.19 -1.66
C ASN A 109 -10.31 11.14 -2.40
N SER A 110 -10.32 11.26 -3.73
CA SER A 110 -11.54 11.13 -4.54
C SER A 110 -12.13 9.71 -4.51
N LEU A 111 -11.31 8.69 -4.24
CA LEU A 111 -11.72 7.29 -4.27
C LEU A 111 -12.64 6.90 -3.10
N THR A 112 -12.50 7.52 -1.94
CA THR A 112 -13.38 7.25 -0.79
C THR A 112 -14.86 7.45 -1.14
N LYS A 113 -15.20 8.54 -1.85
CA LYS A 113 -16.57 8.78 -2.33
C LYS A 113 -16.98 7.74 -3.36
N PHE A 114 -16.07 7.38 -4.27
CA PHE A 114 -16.33 6.39 -5.29
C PHE A 114 -16.67 5.00 -4.70
N TYR A 115 -15.92 4.52 -3.70
CA TYR A 115 -16.21 3.25 -3.04
C TYR A 115 -17.59 3.24 -2.38
N HIS A 116 -17.97 4.33 -1.72
CA HIS A 116 -19.25 4.42 -1.03
C HIS A 116 -20.44 4.64 -1.98
N ASP A 117 -20.32 5.55 -2.94
CA ASP A 117 -21.44 5.98 -3.78
C ASP A 117 -21.64 5.05 -4.99
N GLN A 118 -20.55 4.66 -5.66
CA GLN A 118 -20.60 3.87 -6.91
C GLN A 118 -20.53 2.37 -6.64
N LEU A 119 -19.61 1.93 -5.78
CA LEU A 119 -19.41 0.52 -5.47
C LEU A 119 -20.25 0.03 -4.27
N SER A 120 -20.90 0.93 -3.53
CA SER A 120 -21.71 0.61 -2.34
C SER A 120 -20.97 -0.28 -1.32
N MET A 121 -19.66 -0.06 -1.16
CA MET A 121 -18.79 -0.87 -0.29
C MET A 121 -17.92 0.00 0.62
N PRO A 122 -17.43 -0.53 1.75
CA PRO A 122 -16.41 0.15 2.54
C PRO A 122 -15.08 0.18 1.79
N GLU A 123 -14.35 1.29 1.90
CA GLU A 123 -13.02 1.42 1.34
C GLU A 123 -12.04 0.45 2.03
N PRO A 124 -11.38 -0.46 1.28
CA PRO A 124 -10.38 -1.33 1.86
C PRO A 124 -9.05 -0.57 2.05
N VAL A 125 -8.46 -0.73 3.24
CA VAL A 125 -7.18 -0.16 3.61
C VAL A 125 -6.20 -1.28 3.92
N TYR A 126 -5.09 -1.27 3.20
CA TYR A 126 -4.01 -2.23 3.34
C TYR A 126 -2.81 -1.56 4.01
N GLU A 127 -2.06 -2.34 4.75
CA GLU A 127 -0.77 -1.96 5.30
C GLU A 127 0.21 -3.07 4.95
N TYR A 128 1.44 -2.69 4.59
CA TYR A 128 2.48 -3.66 4.31
C TYR A 128 2.90 -4.34 5.62
N ASP A 129 2.60 -5.64 5.74
CA ASP A 129 3.02 -6.44 6.89
C ASP A 129 4.49 -6.84 6.74
N PHE A 130 5.36 -6.10 7.41
CA PHE A 130 6.78 -6.42 7.46
C PHE A 130 6.99 -7.74 8.20
N GLN A 131 7.74 -8.66 7.58
CA GLN A 131 8.16 -9.88 8.26
C GLN A 131 8.85 -9.53 9.58
N PRO A 132 8.43 -10.16 10.70
CA PRO A 132 8.99 -9.84 12.00
C PRO A 132 10.50 -10.14 11.98
N PRO A 133 11.34 -9.27 12.57
CA PRO A 133 12.77 -9.50 12.62
C PRO A 133 13.05 -10.81 13.37
N TYR A 134 13.93 -11.64 12.82
CA TYR A 134 14.34 -12.86 13.50
C TYR A 134 15.05 -12.53 14.82
N ILE A 135 14.48 -13.00 15.92
CA ILE A 135 15.05 -12.87 17.27
C ILE A 135 15.61 -14.25 17.67
N LYS A 136 16.94 -14.31 17.90
CA LYS A 136 17.60 -15.52 18.42
C LYS A 136 17.00 -15.90 19.78
N PRO A 137 16.83 -17.19 20.13
CA PRO A 137 16.38 -17.60 21.46
C PRO A 137 17.19 -16.96 22.59
N GLN A 138 16.52 -16.61 23.68
CA GLN A 138 17.17 -15.99 24.83
C GLN A 138 18.17 -16.97 25.46
N LYS A 139 19.36 -16.47 25.78
CA LYS A 139 20.44 -17.19 26.46
C LYS A 139 20.49 -16.71 27.89
N TRP A 140 20.76 -17.63 28.81
CA TRP A 140 20.93 -17.27 30.22
C TRP A 140 22.13 -16.33 30.44
N PHE A 141 23.25 -16.58 29.75
CA PHE A 141 24.45 -15.72 29.79
C PHE A 141 24.79 -15.21 28.38
N PRO A 142 24.25 -14.03 27.98
CA PRO A 142 24.54 -13.43 26.68
C PRO A 142 25.92 -12.75 26.70
N LEU A 143 26.97 -13.55 26.54
CA LEU A 143 28.36 -13.06 26.53
C LEU A 143 28.59 -12.09 25.36
N LYS A 144 29.27 -10.97 25.64
CA LYS A 144 29.62 -9.91 24.69
C LYS A 144 28.43 -9.17 24.06
N GLU A 145 27.22 -9.37 24.56
CA GLU A 145 26.04 -8.61 24.13
C GLU A 145 25.80 -7.41 25.06
N PRO A 146 25.45 -6.22 24.53
CA PRO A 146 25.09 -5.07 25.35
C PRO A 146 23.75 -5.33 26.05
N PHE A 147 23.74 -5.29 27.38
CA PHE A 147 22.59 -5.69 28.20
C PHE A 147 21.28 -4.96 27.82
N ASN A 148 21.35 -3.67 27.50
CA ASN A 148 20.18 -2.85 27.21
C ASN A 148 19.51 -3.28 25.90
N LEU A 149 20.27 -3.37 24.80
CA LEU A 149 19.75 -3.82 23.51
C LEU A 149 19.37 -5.30 23.54
N TYR A 150 20.10 -6.12 24.29
CA TYR A 150 19.80 -7.53 24.42
C TYR A 150 18.46 -7.73 25.13
N MET A 151 18.28 -7.16 26.32
CA MET A 151 17.05 -7.30 27.09
C MET A 151 15.85 -6.65 26.38
N ASP A 152 16.05 -5.54 25.67
CA ASP A 152 14.99 -4.89 24.87
C ASP A 152 14.44 -5.78 23.75
N LYS A 153 15.21 -6.73 23.22
CA LYS A 153 14.73 -7.66 22.16
C LYS A 153 13.67 -8.64 22.65
N TYR A 154 13.68 -8.96 23.95
CA TYR A 154 12.81 -10.00 24.53
C TYR A 154 11.75 -9.42 25.47
N ARG A 155 11.78 -8.10 25.70
CA ARG A 155 10.79 -7.41 26.52
C ARG A 155 9.55 -7.10 25.68
N ASP A 156 8.39 -7.19 26.31
CA ASP A 156 7.13 -6.76 25.70
C ASP A 156 7.21 -5.28 25.34
N GLU A 157 6.81 -4.96 24.12
CA GLU A 157 6.81 -3.58 23.60
C GLU A 157 5.95 -2.65 24.46
N LYS A 158 4.83 -3.16 25.00
CA LYS A 158 3.94 -2.42 25.91
C LYS A 158 4.65 -2.01 27.21
N GLN A 159 5.50 -2.88 27.75
CA GLN A 159 6.23 -2.59 28.97
C GLN A 159 7.29 -1.51 28.71
N ILE A 160 8.00 -1.61 27.59
CA ILE A 160 8.97 -0.62 27.16
C ILE A 160 8.28 0.74 26.95
N ALA A 161 7.18 0.77 26.21
CA ALA A 161 6.38 1.98 25.97
C ALA A 161 5.94 2.65 27.29
N LYS A 162 5.43 1.85 28.25
CA LYS A 162 5.06 2.33 29.58
C LYS A 162 6.23 2.96 30.32
N GLU A 163 7.42 2.37 30.25
CA GLU A 163 8.62 2.91 30.89
C GLU A 163 9.02 4.27 30.30
N PHE A 164 9.03 4.40 28.97
CA PHE A 164 9.34 5.65 28.29
C PHE A 164 8.29 6.74 28.59
N LEU A 165 7.01 6.40 28.56
CA LEU A 165 5.92 7.31 28.91
C LEU A 165 6.07 7.80 30.36
N MET A 166 6.28 6.90 31.32
CA MET A 166 6.47 7.26 32.72
C MET A 166 7.72 8.14 32.92
N ARG A 167 8.80 7.87 32.18
CA ARG A 167 10.01 8.71 32.20
C ARG A 167 9.74 10.11 31.69
N LYS A 168 8.95 10.26 30.62
CA LYS A 168 8.55 11.57 30.10
C LYS A 168 7.64 12.31 31.08
N LEU A 169 6.61 11.65 31.60
CA LEU A 169 5.67 12.22 32.56
C LEU A 169 6.38 12.74 33.83
N ARG A 170 7.41 12.02 34.31
CA ARG A 170 8.24 12.48 35.44
C ARG A 170 9.00 13.78 35.16
N LYS A 171 9.35 14.05 33.89
CA LYS A 171 10.11 15.25 33.50
C LYS A 171 9.20 16.43 33.15
N THR A 172 8.01 16.15 32.64
CA THR A 172 7.04 17.17 32.24
C THR A 172 6.27 17.67 33.45
N HIS A 173 6.50 18.93 33.83
CA HIS A 173 5.65 19.59 34.82
C HIS A 173 4.36 20.10 34.15
N PRO A 174 3.16 19.89 34.72
CA PRO A 174 1.89 20.22 34.08
C PRO A 174 1.69 21.73 33.84
N PHE A 175 2.27 22.58 34.68
CA PHE A 175 2.07 24.04 34.63
C PHE A 175 3.30 24.84 34.19
N GLN A 176 4.46 24.18 34.02
CA GLN A 176 5.70 24.88 33.66
C GLN A 176 6.06 24.51 32.23
N LYS A 177 6.61 25.48 31.50
CA LYS A 177 7.11 25.22 30.15
C LYS A 177 8.29 24.25 30.24
N PRO A 178 8.40 23.27 29.32
CA PRO A 178 9.55 22.39 29.28
C PRO A 178 10.82 23.21 29.02
N GLU A 179 11.93 22.75 29.58
CA GLU A 179 13.24 23.35 29.31
C GLU A 179 13.52 23.38 27.81
N PRO A 180 14.07 24.48 27.26
CA PRO A 180 14.41 24.55 25.85
C PRO A 180 15.46 23.49 25.50
N PRO A 181 15.36 22.85 24.32
CA PRO A 181 16.36 21.88 23.90
C PRO A 181 17.73 22.54 23.75
N LEU A 182 18.79 21.74 23.93
CA LEU A 182 20.16 22.21 23.74
C LEU A 182 20.36 22.66 22.28
N LYS A 183 20.91 23.87 22.07
CA LYS A 183 21.19 24.41 20.73
C LYS A 183 22.13 23.50 19.92
N TYR A 184 23.13 22.92 20.58
CA TYR A 184 24.11 22.00 19.97
C TYR A 184 24.22 20.71 20.82
N PRO A 185 23.27 19.76 20.66
CA PRO A 185 23.14 18.65 21.60
C PRO A 185 24.36 17.71 21.66
N ASN A 186 25.07 17.57 20.54
CA ASN A 186 26.29 16.75 20.43
C ASN A 186 27.56 17.46 20.93
N ALA A 187 27.54 18.79 21.07
CA ALA A 187 28.69 19.57 21.53
C ALA A 187 28.78 19.62 23.07
N VAL A 188 27.69 19.27 23.77
CA VAL A 188 27.67 19.28 25.24
C VAL A 188 28.36 18.02 25.79
N PRO A 189 29.47 18.17 26.54
CA PRO A 189 30.22 17.03 27.02
C PRO A 189 29.42 16.20 28.04
N PHE A 190 29.72 14.90 28.10
CA PHE A 190 29.19 14.01 29.12
C PHE A 190 30.12 14.00 30.35
N LYS A 191 29.56 13.73 31.53
CA LYS A 191 30.39 13.53 32.74
C LYS A 191 31.30 12.31 32.52
N LYS A 192 32.55 12.38 33.00
CA LYS A 192 33.54 11.31 32.84
C LYS A 192 33.07 9.98 33.45
N THR A 193 32.29 10.03 34.53
CA THR A 193 31.75 8.89 35.26
C THR A 193 30.54 8.23 34.61
N THR A 194 29.93 8.83 33.58
CA THR A 194 28.72 8.27 32.96
C THR A 194 29.04 7.01 32.14
N PRO A 195 28.34 5.88 32.36
CA PRO A 195 28.49 4.67 31.55
C PRO A 195 28.17 4.90 30.08
N SER A 196 28.77 4.11 29.19
CA SER A 196 28.59 4.23 27.73
C SER A 196 27.12 4.07 27.29
N TRP A 197 26.39 3.12 27.88
CA TRP A 197 24.98 2.89 27.55
C TRP A 197 24.10 4.09 27.93
N LEU A 198 24.34 4.70 29.09
CA LEU A 198 23.60 5.88 29.56
C LEU A 198 23.95 7.11 28.71
N LYS A 199 25.21 7.25 28.27
CA LYS A 199 25.60 8.28 27.29
C LYS A 199 24.82 8.14 25.99
N LEU A 200 24.63 6.90 25.51
CA LEU A 200 23.87 6.62 24.28
C LEU A 200 22.39 6.99 24.44
N GLU A 201 21.77 6.66 25.58
CA GLU A 201 20.39 7.10 25.87
C GLU A 201 20.27 8.62 25.97
N MET A 202 21.17 9.28 26.73
CA MET A 202 21.18 10.73 26.84
C MET A 202 21.37 11.40 25.47
N LYS A 203 22.18 10.82 24.59
CA LYS A 203 22.38 11.30 23.22
C LYS A 203 21.11 11.16 22.38
N LYS A 204 20.44 10.01 22.44
CA LYS A 204 19.14 9.80 21.78
C LYS A 204 18.09 10.79 22.26
N GLU A 205 18.03 11.03 23.57
CA GLU A 205 17.10 11.98 24.18
C GLU A 205 17.36 13.43 23.73
N ARG A 206 18.63 13.85 23.76
CA ARG A 206 19.08 15.16 23.27
C ARG A 206 18.77 15.40 21.80
N LEU A 207 18.90 14.37 20.96
CA LEU A 207 18.63 14.42 19.53
C LEU A 207 17.16 14.17 19.19
N ARG A 208 16.32 13.83 20.17
CA ARG A 208 14.93 13.41 19.92
C ARG A 208 14.89 12.29 18.89
N TRP A 209 15.66 11.22 19.14
CA TRP A 209 15.80 10.11 18.20
C TRP A 209 15.28 8.79 18.80
N GLY A 210 14.41 8.12 18.04
CA GLY A 210 13.84 6.82 18.35
C GLY A 210 12.66 6.93 19.32
N ARG A 211 12.51 5.90 20.17
CA ARG A 211 11.40 5.73 21.13
C ARG A 211 11.18 6.88 22.13
N VAL A 212 12.09 7.85 22.19
CA VAL A 212 11.94 9.06 23.00
C VAL A 212 10.89 10.01 22.42
N ASN A 213 10.62 9.96 21.10
CA ASN A 213 9.62 10.81 20.46
C ASN A 213 8.22 10.21 20.43
N ASP A 214 8.15 8.87 20.41
CA ASP A 214 6.89 8.15 20.23
C ASP A 214 5.93 8.35 21.41
N TYR A 215 6.46 8.72 22.59
CA TYR A 215 5.71 8.90 23.83
C TYR A 215 5.96 10.25 24.45
#